data_AF-A0A7S3MZM9-F1
#
_entry.id   AF-A0A7S3MZM9-F1
#
_cell.length_a   1.000
_cell.length_b   1.000
_cell.length_c   1.000
_cell.angle_alpha   90.00
_cell.angle_beta   90.00
_cell.angle_gamma   90.00
#
_symmetry.space_group_name_H-M   'P 1'
#
loop_
_entity.id
_entity.type
_entity.pdbx_description
1 polymer ?
#
loop_
_entity_poly.entity_id
_entity_poly.type
_entity_poly.pdbx_seq_one_letter_code
_entity_poly.pdbx_strand_id
1 'polypeptide(L)'
;MSDERGHHGPPSRNGAIADISQQSANGPAGLSNKTTETKRGVGAKRRGRKRERDDRYFEQGYKKIQDIMDKLKTAKKDGMPIAERQRLRNQISAQRSRLKKKEENLFLNRKVREKDRKFQNLVDGLTSVLNETQAKALWDRVCPDWKKIDDEDNIEDAVVTPSGVKVQ
;
A
#
# COMPACT_ATOMS: atom_id res chain seq x y z
N MET A 1 37.31 -43.97 28.88
CA MET A 1 36.09 -43.65 28.11
C MET A 1 35.66 -42.27 28.55
N SER A 2 36.06 -41.25 27.79
CA SER A 2 35.83 -39.84 28.14
C SER A 2 35.22 -39.18 26.91
N ASP A 3 33.97 -38.76 27.03
CA ASP A 3 33.18 -38.17 25.95
C ASP A 3 33.55 -36.70 25.75
N GLU A 4 34.21 -36.41 24.63
CA GLU A 4 34.42 -35.05 24.12
C GLU A 4 33.12 -34.52 23.51
N ARG A 5 32.38 -33.72 24.28
CA ARG A 5 31.26 -32.94 23.74
C ARG A 5 31.79 -31.65 23.12
N GLY A 6 31.99 -31.69 21.81
CA GLY A 6 32.28 -30.51 20.99
C GLY A 6 31.13 -29.50 21.00
N HIS A 7 31.36 -28.34 21.60
CA HIS A 7 30.49 -27.18 21.53
C HIS A 7 30.61 -26.53 20.14
N HIS A 8 29.64 -26.78 19.26
CA HIS A 8 29.44 -25.99 18.04
C HIS A 8 28.71 -24.69 18.38
N GLY A 9 29.46 -23.60 18.53
CA GLY A 9 28.91 -22.25 18.59
C GLY A 9 28.34 -21.80 17.23
N PRO A 10 27.28 -20.98 17.21
CA PRO A 10 26.71 -20.47 15.96
C PRO A 10 27.69 -19.50 15.26
N PRO A 11 27.76 -19.52 13.92
CA PRO A 11 28.64 -18.63 13.17
C PRO A 11 28.22 -17.16 13.34
N SER A 12 29.19 -16.35 13.78
CA SER A 12 29.10 -14.89 13.87
C SER A 12 28.86 -14.27 12.48
N ARG A 13 27.75 -13.55 12.34
CA ARG A 13 27.28 -12.97 11.08
C ARG A 13 27.80 -11.54 10.94
N ASN A 14 29.11 -11.36 10.85
CA ASN A 14 29.73 -10.10 10.45
C ASN A 14 29.72 -10.01 8.92
N GLY A 15 28.61 -9.52 8.36
CA GLY A 15 28.45 -9.24 6.93
C GLY A 15 28.60 -7.75 6.65
N ALA A 16 29.70 -7.40 5.98
CA ALA A 16 30.12 -6.07 5.58
C ALA A 16 29.00 -5.24 4.90
N ILE A 17 28.91 -3.97 5.32
CA ILE A 17 28.18 -2.92 4.62
C ILE A 17 29.01 -2.56 3.39
N ALA A 18 28.53 -2.96 2.20
CA ALA A 18 29.14 -2.56 0.94
C ALA A 18 28.82 -1.09 0.66
N ASP A 19 29.87 -0.29 0.55
CA ASP A 19 29.90 1.05 -0.04
C ASP A 19 29.24 1.04 -1.43
N ILE A 20 28.04 1.63 -1.53
CA ILE A 20 27.42 1.94 -2.81
C ILE A 20 27.92 3.33 -3.23
N SER A 21 28.98 3.27 -4.03
CA SER A 21 29.56 4.38 -4.78
C SER A 21 28.49 5.13 -5.57
N GLN A 22 28.37 6.42 -5.26
CA GLN A 22 27.66 7.40 -6.05
C GLN A 22 28.47 7.71 -7.32
N GLN A 23 27.94 7.39 -8.51
CA GLN A 23 28.39 7.99 -9.76
C GLN A 23 27.20 8.42 -10.62
N SER A 24 27.00 9.74 -10.59
CA SER A 24 26.57 10.68 -11.64
C SER A 24 26.12 10.13 -13.01
N ALA A 25 24.98 10.63 -13.49
CA ALA A 25 24.83 10.99 -14.90
C ALA A 25 23.77 12.11 -15.10
N ASN A 26 24.29 13.28 -15.46
CA ASN A 26 23.69 14.47 -16.08
C ASN A 26 22.36 14.27 -16.85
N GLY A 27 21.38 15.15 -16.55
CA GLY A 27 20.24 15.45 -17.43
C GLY A 27 20.06 16.98 -17.52
N PRO A 28 19.94 17.56 -18.74
CA PRO A 28 20.11 19.00 -18.95
C PRO A 28 18.89 19.83 -18.55
N ALA A 29 19.20 21.03 -18.05
CA ALA A 29 18.27 22.11 -17.76
C ALA A 29 17.62 22.64 -19.07
N GLY A 30 16.30 22.46 -19.17
CA GLY A 30 15.47 23.14 -20.16
C GLY A 30 14.55 24.14 -19.47
N LEU A 31 15.06 25.36 -19.25
CA LEU A 31 14.28 26.53 -18.84
C LEU A 31 13.44 27.00 -20.03
N SER A 32 12.11 26.85 -19.94
CA SER A 32 11.16 27.54 -20.80
C SER A 32 10.19 28.32 -19.93
N ASN A 33 10.53 29.58 -19.66
CA ASN A 33 9.62 30.57 -19.10
C ASN A 33 8.54 30.88 -20.13
N LYS A 34 7.31 30.43 -19.87
CA LYS A 34 6.12 30.98 -20.53
C LYS A 34 5.10 31.35 -19.46
N THR A 35 5.24 32.57 -18.98
CA THR A 35 4.23 33.30 -18.21
C THR A 35 3.05 33.56 -19.14
N THR A 36 1.92 32.89 -18.90
CA THR A 36 0.62 33.35 -19.41
C THR A 36 -0.38 33.30 -18.26
N GLU A 37 -1.01 34.45 -18.10
CA GLU A 37 -1.85 34.89 -17.01
C GLU A 37 -3.10 34.02 -16.82
N THR A 38 -3.37 33.74 -15.55
CA THR A 38 -4.68 33.84 -14.88
C THR A 38 -5.95 33.52 -15.70
N LYS A 39 -6.34 32.24 -15.71
CA LYS A 39 -7.75 31.85 -15.62
C LYS A 39 -7.96 30.99 -14.37
N ARG A 40 -8.55 31.61 -13.35
CA ARG A 40 -9.13 30.92 -12.19
C ARG A 40 -10.25 30.00 -12.69
N GLY A 41 -10.25 28.74 -12.26
CA GLY A 41 -11.43 27.88 -12.32
C GLY A 41 -11.20 26.53 -13.01
N VAL A 42 -11.34 25.47 -12.22
CA VAL A 42 -11.24 24.04 -12.57
C VAL A 42 -9.80 23.55 -12.71
N GLY A 43 -9.20 23.21 -11.56
CA GLY A 43 -7.97 22.41 -11.51
C GLY A 43 -8.11 21.18 -12.41
N ALA A 44 -7.18 21.05 -13.34
CA ALA A 44 -7.13 19.91 -14.26
C ALA A 44 -7.18 18.62 -13.43
N LYS A 45 -8.30 17.90 -13.50
CA LYS A 45 -8.45 16.57 -12.89
C LYS A 45 -7.28 15.73 -13.39
N ARG A 46 -6.29 15.47 -12.53
CA ARG A 46 -5.23 14.50 -12.79
C ARG A 46 -5.96 13.23 -13.22
N ARG A 47 -5.72 12.78 -14.47
CA ARG A 47 -6.39 11.61 -15.05
C ARG A 47 -6.08 10.41 -14.16
N GLY A 48 -7.01 10.08 -13.27
CA GLY A 48 -6.90 8.89 -12.43
C GLY A 48 -6.88 7.66 -13.32
N ARG A 49 -6.07 6.66 -12.95
CA ARG A 49 -6.16 5.35 -13.58
C ARG A 49 -7.58 4.83 -13.38
N LYS A 50 -8.26 4.48 -14.48
CA LYS A 50 -9.61 3.91 -14.43
C LYS A 50 -9.55 2.68 -13.51
N ARG A 51 -10.41 2.65 -12.49
CA ARG A 51 -10.50 1.50 -11.59
C ARG A 51 -10.96 0.30 -12.42
N GLU A 52 -10.11 -0.71 -12.53
CA GLU A 52 -10.50 -1.99 -13.11
C GLU A 52 -11.49 -2.70 -12.17
N ARG A 53 -12.35 -3.53 -12.75
CA ARG A 53 -13.23 -4.41 -11.98
C ARG A 53 -12.36 -5.44 -11.27
N ASP A 54 -12.55 -5.60 -9.96
CA ASP A 54 -11.73 -6.50 -9.14
C ASP A 54 -11.71 -7.94 -9.67
N ASP A 55 -12.83 -8.44 -10.22
CA ASP A 55 -12.91 -9.78 -10.81
C ASP A 55 -11.90 -10.00 -11.95
N ARG A 56 -11.80 -9.01 -12.86
CA ARG A 56 -10.84 -9.07 -13.98
C ARG A 56 -9.40 -9.07 -13.49
N TYR A 57 -9.14 -8.35 -12.40
CA TYR A 57 -7.81 -8.31 -11.79
C TYR A 57 -7.40 -9.68 -11.25
N PHE A 58 -8.31 -10.38 -10.56
CA PHE A 58 -8.04 -11.75 -10.08
C PHE A 58 -7.89 -12.73 -11.24
N GLU A 59 -8.81 -12.71 -12.21
CA GLU A 59 -8.78 -13.60 -13.37
C GLU A 59 -7.46 -13.49 -14.13
N GLN A 60 -7.04 -12.25 -14.44
CA GLN A 60 -5.75 -12.00 -15.11
C GLN A 60 -4.56 -12.42 -14.25
N GLY A 61 -4.63 -12.20 -12.93
CA GLY A 61 -3.59 -12.58 -11.99
C GLY A 61 -3.39 -14.10 -11.92
N TYR A 62 -4.48 -14.85 -11.76
CA TYR A 62 -4.45 -16.32 -11.73
C TYR A 62 -4.02 -16.90 -13.08
N LYS A 63 -4.53 -16.37 -14.20
CA LYS A 63 -4.10 -16.77 -15.54
C LYS A 63 -2.59 -16.59 -15.71
N LYS A 64 -2.05 -15.43 -15.31
CA LYS A 64 -0.61 -15.17 -15.39
C LYS A 64 0.22 -16.13 -14.52
N ILE A 65 -0.26 -16.46 -13.32
CA ILE A 65 0.39 -17.46 -12.47
C ILE A 65 0.41 -18.82 -13.19
N GLN A 66 -0.72 -19.22 -13.77
CA GLN A 66 -0.85 -20.48 -14.50
C GLN A 66 0.09 -20.54 -15.70
N ASP A 67 0.14 -19.49 -16.52
CA ASP A 67 1.03 -19.40 -17.68
C ASP A 67 2.51 -19.55 -17.28
N ILE A 68 2.93 -18.94 -16.15
CA ILE A 68 4.30 -19.07 -15.64
C ILE A 68 4.54 -20.48 -15.11
N MET A 69 3.57 -21.08 -14.42
CA MET A 69 3.67 -22.46 -13.93
C MET A 69 3.83 -23.44 -15.08
N ASP A 70 3.06 -23.28 -16.16
CA ASP A 70 3.13 -24.17 -17.32
C ASP A 70 4.47 -24.03 -18.05
N LYS A 71 4.99 -22.81 -18.20
CA LYS A 71 6.37 -22.59 -18.69
C LYS A 71 7.42 -23.28 -17.83
N LEU A 72 7.27 -23.24 -16.50
CA LEU A 72 8.21 -23.89 -15.58
C LEU A 72 8.20 -25.42 -15.66
N LYS A 73 7.12 -26.05 -16.14
CA LYS A 73 7.02 -27.51 -16.29
C LYS A 73 8.00 -28.05 -17.34
N THR A 74 8.13 -27.36 -18.47
CA THR A 74 9.03 -27.78 -19.56
C THR A 74 10.41 -27.11 -19.48
N ALA A 75 10.54 -26.01 -18.74
CA ALA A 75 11.77 -25.22 -18.63
C ALA A 75 13.06 -26.00 -18.35
N LYS A 76 13.02 -27.13 -17.63
CA LYS A 76 14.23 -27.96 -17.43
C LYS A 76 14.62 -28.73 -18.68
N LYS A 77 13.63 -29.26 -19.41
CA LYS A 77 13.82 -30.00 -20.67
C LYS A 77 14.25 -29.06 -21.79
N ASP A 78 13.71 -27.85 -21.80
CA ASP A 78 13.99 -26.81 -22.80
C ASP A 78 15.35 -26.11 -22.58
N GLY A 79 16.14 -26.54 -21.58
CA GLY A 79 17.46 -25.98 -21.31
C GLY A 79 17.46 -24.59 -20.65
N MET A 80 16.34 -24.14 -20.08
CA MET A 80 16.25 -22.81 -19.45
C MET A 80 17.31 -22.65 -18.33
N PRO A 81 18.00 -21.50 -18.24
CA PRO A 81 18.94 -21.23 -17.16
C PRO A 81 18.29 -21.30 -15.77
N ILE A 82 19.07 -21.70 -14.76
CA ILE A 82 18.62 -21.76 -13.35
C ILE A 82 18.14 -20.39 -12.87
N ALA A 83 18.89 -19.33 -13.19
CA ALA A 83 18.56 -17.96 -12.80
C ALA A 83 17.20 -17.51 -13.33
N GLU A 84 16.87 -17.86 -14.57
CA GLU A 84 15.59 -17.52 -15.18
C GLU A 84 14.43 -18.28 -14.54
N ARG A 85 14.59 -19.58 -14.27
CA ARG A 85 13.59 -20.35 -13.52
C ARG A 85 13.34 -19.75 -12.14
N GLN A 86 14.39 -19.32 -11.45
CA GLN A 86 14.26 -18.68 -10.14
C GLN A 86 13.51 -17.35 -10.24
N ARG A 87 13.79 -16.54 -11.27
CA ARG A 87 13.05 -15.30 -11.55
C ARG A 87 11.56 -15.57 -11.75
N LEU A 88 11.19 -16.59 -12.52
CA LEU A 88 9.79 -16.98 -12.75
C LEU A 88 9.10 -17.44 -11.46
N ARG A 89 9.77 -18.22 -10.61
CA ARG A 89 9.24 -18.61 -9.28
C ARG A 89 9.02 -17.40 -8.37
N ASN A 90 9.97 -16.48 -8.34
CA ASN A 90 9.85 -15.24 -7.57
C ASN A 90 8.66 -14.39 -8.08
N GLN A 91 8.44 -14.35 -9.41
CA GLN A 91 7.27 -13.69 -9.99
C GLN A 91 5.95 -14.33 -9.53
N ILE A 92 5.86 -15.67 -9.50
CA ILE A 92 4.68 -16.37 -8.97
C ILE A 92 4.44 -15.99 -7.50
N SER A 93 5.48 -16.05 -6.67
CA SER A 93 5.38 -15.72 -5.24
C SER A 93 4.88 -14.29 -5.03
N ALA A 94 5.46 -13.32 -5.74
CA ALA A 94 5.05 -11.93 -5.69
C ALA A 94 3.59 -11.73 -6.16
N GLN A 95 3.16 -12.40 -7.23
CA GLN A 95 1.78 -12.31 -7.71
C GLN A 95 0.78 -12.89 -6.70
N ARG A 96 1.08 -14.07 -6.13
CA ARG A 96 0.23 -14.68 -5.09
C ARG A 96 0.08 -13.76 -3.87
N SER A 97 1.18 -13.16 -3.42
CA SER A 97 1.16 -12.20 -2.31
C SER A 97 0.26 -10.99 -2.63
N ARG A 98 0.36 -10.42 -3.83
CA ARG A 98 -0.47 -9.29 -4.27
C ARG A 98 -1.95 -9.64 -4.34
N LEU A 99 -2.29 -10.80 -4.90
CA LEU A 99 -3.69 -11.26 -4.97
C LEU A 99 -4.26 -11.47 -3.56
N LYS A 100 -3.51 -12.12 -2.67
CA LYS A 100 -3.94 -12.33 -1.28
C LYS A 100 -4.19 -11.01 -0.55
N LYS A 101 -3.26 -10.05 -0.64
CA LYS A 101 -3.42 -8.73 -0.02
C LYS A 101 -4.65 -7.99 -0.56
N LYS A 102 -4.92 -8.12 -1.86
CA LYS A 102 -6.10 -7.53 -2.49
C LYS A 102 -7.39 -8.18 -2.00
N GLU A 103 -7.40 -9.50 -1.86
CA GLU A 103 -8.52 -10.28 -1.30
C GLU A 103 -8.81 -9.88 0.15
N GLU A 104 -7.77 -9.82 0.99
CA GLU A 104 -7.87 -9.36 2.38
C GLU A 104 -8.46 -7.94 2.45
N ASN A 105 -7.98 -7.01 1.60
CA ASN A 105 -8.51 -5.66 1.55
C ASN A 105 -9.99 -5.62 1.15
N LEU A 106 -10.41 -6.41 0.15
CA LEU A 106 -11.81 -6.50 -0.26
C LEU A 106 -12.70 -7.07 0.84
N PHE A 107 -12.21 -8.09 1.55
CA PHE A 107 -12.90 -8.66 2.70
C PHE A 107 -13.09 -7.61 3.81
N LEU A 108 -12.04 -6.89 4.18
CA LEU A 108 -12.10 -5.83 5.19
C LEU A 108 -13.08 -4.73 4.78
N ASN A 109 -13.01 -4.24 3.54
CA ASN A 109 -13.93 -3.23 3.03
C ASN A 109 -15.40 -3.70 3.08
N ARG A 110 -15.66 -4.98 2.76
CA ARG A 110 -17.00 -5.57 2.88
C ARG A 110 -17.46 -5.56 4.33
N LYS A 111 -16.58 -5.90 5.28
CA LYS A 111 -16.90 -5.94 6.71
C LYS A 111 -17.13 -4.55 7.30
N VAL A 112 -16.37 -3.55 6.89
CA VAL A 112 -16.59 -2.15 7.26
C VAL A 112 -17.98 -1.72 6.81
N ARG A 113 -18.31 -1.88 5.51
CA ARG A 113 -19.64 -1.55 4.98
C ARG A 113 -20.78 -2.28 5.67
N GLU A 114 -20.57 -3.55 6.04
CA GLU A 114 -21.57 -4.33 6.79
C GLU A 114 -21.82 -3.70 8.18
N LYS A 115 -20.76 -3.29 8.88
CA LYS A 115 -20.87 -2.61 10.17
C LYS A 115 -21.50 -1.23 10.02
N ASP A 116 -21.07 -0.44 9.05
CA ASP A 116 -21.62 0.90 8.78
C ASP A 116 -23.12 0.83 8.54
N ARG A 117 -23.58 -0.16 7.76
CA ARG A 117 -25.02 -0.39 7.54
C ARG A 117 -25.76 -0.74 8.83
N LYS A 118 -25.18 -1.59 9.69
CA LYS A 118 -25.80 -1.93 10.98
C LYS A 118 -25.86 -0.72 11.91
N PHE A 119 -24.81 0.09 11.94
CA PHE A 119 -24.79 1.35 12.69
C PHE A 119 -25.82 2.33 12.16
N GLN A 120 -25.93 2.48 10.83
CA GLN A 120 -26.94 3.34 10.23
C GLN A 120 -28.34 2.90 10.62
N ASN A 121 -28.66 1.60 10.49
CA ASN A 121 -29.96 1.08 10.89
C ASN A 121 -30.26 1.32 12.39
N LEU A 122 -29.25 1.23 13.25
CA LEU A 122 -29.39 1.54 14.67
C LEU A 122 -29.68 3.03 14.90
N VAL A 123 -28.94 3.92 14.23
CA VAL A 123 -29.15 5.37 14.30
C VAL A 123 -30.53 5.74 13.79
N ASP A 124 -30.96 5.18 12.66
CA ASP A 124 -32.29 5.40 12.09
C ASP A 124 -33.38 4.95 13.08
N GLY A 125 -33.21 3.77 13.69
CA GLY A 125 -34.09 3.25 14.72
C GLY A 125 -34.19 4.18 15.94
N LEU A 126 -33.06 4.62 16.50
CA LEU A 126 -33.03 5.54 17.63
C LEU A 126 -33.68 6.89 17.29
N THR A 127 -33.42 7.41 16.09
CA THR A 127 -33.99 8.69 15.63
C THR A 127 -35.51 8.63 15.52
N SER A 128 -36.08 7.46 15.20
CA SER A 128 -37.54 7.28 15.18
C SER A 128 -38.21 7.22 16.55
N VAL A 129 -37.45 6.94 17.62
CA VAL A 129 -37.97 6.78 18.99
C VAL A 129 -37.72 8.03 19.85
N LEU A 130 -36.58 8.69 19.65
CA LEU A 130 -36.18 9.85 20.44
C LEU A 130 -36.90 11.12 19.98
N ASN A 131 -37.30 11.96 20.93
CA ASN A 131 -37.72 13.33 20.63
C ASN A 131 -36.51 14.24 20.40
N GLU A 132 -36.75 15.42 19.85
CA GLU A 132 -35.70 16.36 19.43
C GLU A 132 -34.77 16.78 20.58
N THR A 133 -35.31 16.98 21.79
CA THR A 133 -34.53 17.32 22.99
C THR A 133 -33.59 16.19 23.40
N GLN A 134 -34.08 14.94 23.40
CA GLN A 134 -33.28 13.76 23.72
C GLN A 134 -32.21 13.49 22.65
N ALA A 135 -32.56 13.65 21.38
CA ALA A 135 -31.63 13.50 20.26
C ALA A 135 -30.47 14.51 20.36
N LYS A 136 -30.77 15.78 20.67
CA LYS A 136 -29.76 16.82 20.89
C LYS A 136 -28.85 16.50 22.07
N ALA A 137 -29.41 16.10 23.22
CA ALA A 137 -28.62 15.73 24.39
C ALA A 137 -27.70 14.52 24.12
N LEU A 138 -28.17 13.54 23.34
CA LEU A 138 -27.36 12.41 22.91
C LEU A 138 -26.22 12.87 21.97
N TRP A 139 -26.53 13.72 21.00
CA TRP A 139 -25.54 14.27 20.07
C TRP A 139 -24.43 15.03 20.79
N ASP A 140 -24.80 15.93 21.71
CA ASP A 140 -23.84 16.72 22.50
C ASP A 140 -22.92 15.83 23.36
N ARG A 141 -23.37 14.63 23.75
CA ARG A 141 -22.58 13.68 24.53
C ARG A 141 -21.65 12.80 23.68
N VAL A 142 -22.07 12.44 22.47
CA VAL A 142 -21.33 11.51 21.58
C VAL A 142 -20.37 12.26 20.64
N CYS A 143 -20.73 13.46 20.21
CA CYS A 143 -20.00 14.22 19.19
C CYS A 143 -18.68 14.92 19.63
N PRO A 144 -18.37 15.18 20.93
CA PRO A 144 -17.11 15.82 21.32
C PRO A 144 -15.87 15.05 20.88
N ASP A 145 -15.95 13.71 20.84
CA ASP A 145 -14.84 12.86 20.43
C ASP A 145 -14.73 12.72 18.90
N TRP A 146 -15.81 12.98 18.16
CA TRP A 146 -15.75 13.04 16.69
C TRP A 146 -15.07 14.29 16.17
N LYS A 147 -15.25 15.44 16.83
CA LYS A 147 -14.58 16.68 16.44
C LYS A 147 -13.06 16.61 16.53
N LYS A 148 -12.51 15.80 17.45
CA LYS A 148 -11.06 15.64 17.62
C LYS A 148 -10.41 14.86 16.49
N ILE A 149 -11.15 13.95 15.85
CA ILE A 149 -10.62 13.08 14.78
C ILE A 149 -10.41 13.89 13.50
N ASP A 150 -11.33 14.80 13.17
CA ASP A 150 -11.22 15.65 11.98
C ASP A 150 -10.04 16.66 12.08
N ASP A 151 -9.64 17.03 13.30
CA ASP A 151 -8.51 17.94 13.53
C ASP A 151 -7.15 17.23 13.45
N GLU A 152 -7.07 15.93 13.78
CA GLU A 152 -5.81 15.15 13.70
C GLU A 152 -5.45 14.71 12.28
N ASP A 153 -6.45 14.42 11.43
CA ASP A 153 -6.23 14.06 10.01
C ASP A 153 -5.80 15.26 9.14
N ASN A 154 -5.83 16.49 9.69
CA ASN A 154 -5.40 17.72 9.02
C ASN A 154 -3.92 18.08 9.29
N ILE A 155 -3.16 17.19 9.95
CA ILE A 155 -1.75 17.39 10.31
C ILE A 155 -0.77 16.84 9.24
N GLU A 156 -1.24 16.30 8.11
CA GLU A 156 -0.35 15.65 7.13
C GLU A 156 0.37 16.57 6.11
N ASP A 157 0.18 17.90 6.11
CA ASP A 157 0.90 18.80 5.18
C ASP A 157 1.90 19.76 5.86
N ALA A 158 2.22 19.55 7.14
CA ALA A 158 3.39 20.19 7.76
C ALA A 158 4.66 19.52 7.23
N VAL A 159 5.04 19.87 5.99
CA VAL A 159 6.33 19.57 5.39
C VAL A 159 7.41 20.02 6.37
N VAL A 160 7.98 19.08 7.12
CA VAL A 160 9.23 19.28 7.84
C VAL A 160 10.29 19.48 6.77
N THR A 161 10.48 20.72 6.34
CA THR A 161 11.62 21.10 5.52
C THR A 161 12.85 20.93 6.40
N PRO A 162 13.82 20.07 6.05
CA PRO A 162 15.06 19.96 6.80
C PRO A 162 15.86 21.25 6.61
N SER A 163 15.69 22.18 7.53
CA SER A 163 16.54 23.36 7.67
C SER A 163 17.87 22.92 8.26
N GLY A 164 18.89 22.83 7.41
CA GLY A 164 20.27 22.84 7.89
C GLY A 164 21.18 21.79 7.29
N VAL A 165 21.55 21.96 6.02
CA VAL A 165 22.89 21.55 5.57
C VAL A 165 23.61 22.83 5.13
N LYS A 166 24.38 23.41 6.05
CA LYS A 166 25.40 24.40 5.71
C LYS A 166 26.61 23.61 5.19
N VAL A 167 26.86 23.70 3.89
CA VAL A 167 28.14 23.27 3.31
C VAL A 167 29.12 24.42 3.54
N GLN A 168 30.23 24.13 4.25
CA GLN A 168 31.42 24.99 4.32
C GLN A 168 32.34 24.69 3.14
#